data_AF-A0A4Y2SNZ1-F1
#
_entry.id   AF-A0A4Y2SNZ1-F1
#
_cell.length_a   1.000
_cell.length_b   1.000
_cell.length_c   1.000
_cell.angle_alpha   90.00
_cell.angle_beta   90.00
_cell.angle_gamma   90.00
#
_symmetry.space_group_name_H-M   'P 1'
#
loop_
_entity.id
_entity.type
_entity.pdbx_description
1 polymer ?
#
loop_
_entity_poly.entity_id
_entity_poly.type
_entity_poly.pdbx_seq_one_letter_code
_entity_poly.pdbx_strand_id
1 'polypeptide(L)'
;MVLILKEFIRTERMRELTAYLSTMKRTIPYSMPQDIFLYAKSDQLFVRDMENLGNTMEADTFKKITADFFTFKRSEYFFNGTSSDMVIEQSFMKCSRMQGGFVYGRSTKEKILTKFVVGLLSARHF
;
A
#
# COMPACT_ATOMS: atom_id res chain seq x y z
N MET A 1 -15.71 16.52 -0.90
CA MET A 1 -14.84 15.54 -0.21
C MET A 1 -15.46 14.16 -0.06
N VAL A 2 -16.64 14.01 0.55
CA VAL A 2 -17.26 12.68 0.82
C VAL A 2 -17.39 11.81 -0.44
N LEU A 3 -17.80 12.39 -1.57
CA LEU A 3 -17.91 11.65 -2.84
C LEU A 3 -16.56 11.12 -3.34
N ILE A 4 -15.49 11.92 -3.21
CA ILE A 4 -14.14 11.55 -3.62
C ILE A 4 -13.62 10.41 -2.73
N LEU A 5 -13.89 10.48 -1.43
CA LEU A 5 -13.50 9.42 -0.49
C LEU A 5 -14.27 8.11 -0.74
N LYS A 6 -15.57 8.19 -1.05
CA LYS A 6 -16.35 7.00 -1.45
C LYS A 6 -15.77 6.36 -2.71
N GLU A 7 -15.40 7.19 -3.69
CA GLU A 7 -14.79 6.71 -4.92
C GLU A 7 -13.40 6.11 -4.70
N PHE A 8 -12.63 6.67 -3.77
CA PHE A 8 -11.33 6.13 -3.37
C PHE A 8 -11.49 4.71 -2.82
N ILE A 9 -12.38 4.52 -1.84
CA ILE A 9 -12.67 3.20 -1.27
C ILE A 9 -13.19 2.27 -2.37
N ARG A 10 -14.07 2.75 -3.25
CA ARG A 10 -14.62 1.95 -4.35
C ARG A 10 -13.53 1.40 -5.24
N THR A 11 -12.69 2.28 -5.77
CA THR A 11 -11.61 1.95 -6.72
C THR A 11 -10.56 1.03 -6.11
N GLU A 12 -10.20 1.24 -4.84
CA GLU A 12 -9.32 0.34 -4.09
C GLU A 12 -9.94 -1.06 -3.94
N ARG A 13 -11.20 -1.15 -3.48
CA ARG A 13 -11.86 -2.44 -3.21
C ARG A 13 -12.12 -3.28 -4.46
N MET A 14 -12.31 -2.65 -5.63
CA MET A 14 -12.56 -3.40 -6.87
C MET A 14 -11.28 -3.76 -7.63
N ARG A 15 -10.11 -3.20 -7.25
CA ARG A 15 -8.82 -3.35 -7.95
C ARG A 15 -8.73 -2.53 -9.26
N GLU A 16 -9.23 -1.29 -9.28
CA GLU A 16 -9.11 -0.39 -10.44
C GLU A 16 -7.98 0.62 -10.22
N LEU A 17 -6.74 0.24 -10.57
CA LEU A 17 -5.55 1.08 -10.32
C LEU A 17 -5.62 2.46 -10.98
N THR A 18 -6.06 2.54 -12.23
CA THR A 18 -6.14 3.83 -12.97
C THR A 18 -7.16 4.78 -12.35
N ALA A 19 -8.34 4.27 -11.98
CA ALA A 19 -9.37 5.03 -11.31
C ALA A 19 -8.95 5.44 -9.88
N TYR A 20 -8.20 4.57 -9.20
CA TYR A 20 -7.59 4.86 -7.91
C TYR A 20 -6.60 6.03 -7.99
N LEU A 21 -5.66 6.00 -8.95
CA LEU A 21 -4.70 7.10 -9.17
C LEU A 21 -5.39 8.41 -9.52
N SER A 22 -6.43 8.37 -10.36
CA SER A 22 -7.25 9.54 -10.68
C SER A 22 -7.92 10.12 -9.43
N THR A 23 -8.42 9.25 -8.54
CA THR A 23 -9.05 9.68 -7.29
C THR A 23 -8.04 10.26 -6.31
N MET A 24 -6.83 9.68 -6.21
CA MET A 24 -5.70 10.22 -5.43
C MET A 24 -5.29 11.62 -5.90
N LYS A 25 -5.24 11.87 -7.21
CA LYS A 25 -4.99 13.21 -7.75
C LYS A 25 -6.03 14.23 -7.29
N ARG A 26 -7.29 13.80 -7.16
CA ARG A 26 -8.41 14.65 -6.73
C ARG A 26 -8.43 14.88 -5.22
N THR A 27 -7.83 14.01 -4.41
CA THR A 27 -7.72 14.20 -2.95
C THR A 27 -6.58 15.13 -2.55
N ILE A 28 -5.46 15.12 -3.27
CA ILE A 28 -4.25 15.93 -2.95
C ILE A 28 -4.55 17.41 -2.65
N PRO A 29 -5.34 18.16 -3.46
CA PRO A 29 -5.61 19.58 -3.20
C PRO A 29 -6.32 19.83 -1.87
N TYR A 30 -7.04 18.84 -1.33
CA TYR A 30 -7.69 18.94 -0.03
C TYR A 30 -6.75 18.62 1.13
N SER A 31 -5.73 17.79 0.91
CA SER A 31 -4.74 17.41 1.93
C SER A 31 -3.65 18.47 2.13
N MET A 32 -3.37 19.30 1.13
CA MET A 32 -2.33 20.35 1.19
C MET A 32 -2.59 21.48 2.23
N PRO A 33 -3.82 22.00 2.40
CA PRO A 33 -4.10 23.07 3.36
C PRO A 33 -4.26 22.57 4.80
N GLN A 34 -4.16 21.26 5.05
CA GLN A 34 -4.36 20.62 6.35
C GLN A 34 -3.00 20.20 6.95
N ASP A 35 -2.99 19.80 8.23
CA ASP A 35 -1.82 19.20 8.92
C ASP A 35 -1.35 17.85 8.32
N ILE A 36 -1.86 17.50 7.14
CA ILE A 36 -1.61 16.29 6.36
C ILE A 36 -0.64 16.61 5.18
N PHE A 37 -0.04 17.80 5.16
CA PHE A 37 0.85 18.27 4.09
C PHE A 37 1.96 17.28 3.70
N LEU A 38 2.58 16.61 4.68
CA LEU A 38 3.62 15.61 4.41
C LEU A 38 3.09 14.41 3.62
N TYR A 39 1.89 13.94 3.97
CA TYR A 39 1.21 12.88 3.22
C TYR A 39 0.80 13.37 1.84
N ALA A 40 0.31 14.61 1.70
CA ALA A 40 0.00 15.18 0.39
C ALA A 40 1.23 15.19 -0.55
N LYS A 41 2.42 15.48 -0.01
CA LYS A 41 3.68 15.45 -0.76
C LYS A 41 4.08 14.02 -1.15
N SER A 42 3.96 13.05 -0.24
CA SER A 42 4.24 11.65 -0.57
C SER A 42 3.25 11.09 -1.59
N ASP A 43 1.97 11.46 -1.48
CA ASP A 43 0.91 11.03 -2.40
C ASP A 43 1.19 11.53 -3.82
N GLN A 44 1.70 12.76 -3.96
CA GLN A 44 2.12 13.30 -5.26
C GLN A 44 3.24 12.49 -5.89
N LEU A 45 4.26 12.11 -5.11
CA LEU A 45 5.36 11.28 -5.59
C LEU A 45 4.87 9.89 -5.98
N PHE A 46 4.08 9.26 -5.10
CA PHE A 46 3.48 7.96 -5.35
C PHE A 46 2.67 7.94 -6.65
N VAL A 47 1.79 8.92 -6.86
CA VAL A 47 0.99 9.01 -8.08
C VAL A 47 1.89 9.16 -9.31
N ARG A 48 2.90 10.04 -9.26
CA ARG A 48 3.83 10.24 -10.37
C ARG A 48 4.61 8.97 -10.71
N ASP A 49 5.06 8.25 -9.70
CA ASP A 49 5.84 7.03 -9.88
C ASP A 49 4.97 5.90 -10.44
N MET A 50 3.75 5.75 -9.93
CA MET A 50 2.80 4.74 -10.39
C MET A 50 2.32 4.98 -11.82
N GLU A 51 2.19 6.24 -12.25
CA GLU A 51 1.88 6.57 -13.65
C GLU A 51 3.05 6.30 -14.60
N ASN A 52 4.28 6.48 -14.14
CA ASN A 52 5.48 6.15 -14.91
C ASN A 52 5.86 4.67 -14.83
N LEU A 53 5.23 3.89 -13.96
CA LEU A 53 5.61 2.50 -13.68
C LEU A 53 5.66 1.61 -14.92
N GLY A 54 4.74 1.82 -15.88
CA GLY A 54 4.72 1.08 -17.15
C GLY A 54 5.92 1.38 -18.06
N ASN A 55 6.60 2.51 -17.88
CA ASN A 55 7.81 2.86 -18.62
C ASN A 55 9.08 2.36 -17.92
N THR A 56 9.06 2.24 -16.60
CA THR A 56 10.23 1.87 -15.78
C THR A 56 10.37 0.36 -15.59
N MET A 57 9.27 -0.38 -15.65
CA MET A 57 9.21 -1.80 -15.32
C MET A 57 8.94 -2.67 -16.54
N GLU A 58 9.38 -3.93 -16.49
CA GLU A 58 9.03 -4.95 -17.48
C GLU A 58 7.50 -5.10 -17.61
N ALA A 59 7.02 -5.23 -18.85
CA ALA A 59 5.59 -5.31 -19.16
C ALA A 59 4.85 -6.44 -18.44
N ASP A 60 5.47 -7.62 -18.31
CA ASP A 60 4.86 -8.77 -17.62
C ASP A 60 4.68 -8.51 -16.12
N THR A 61 5.69 -7.89 -15.50
CA THR A 61 5.64 -7.53 -14.09
C THR A 61 4.64 -6.41 -13.86
N PHE A 62 4.59 -5.40 -14.73
CA PHE A 62 3.59 -4.33 -14.70
C PHE A 62 2.15 -4.87 -14.80
N LYS A 63 1.93 -5.84 -15.70
CA LYS A 63 0.64 -6.51 -15.86
C LYS A 63 0.23 -7.24 -14.57
N LYS A 64 1.14 -7.99 -13.95
CA LYS A 64 0.87 -8.66 -12.67
C LYS A 64 0.58 -7.69 -11.53
N ILE A 65 1.29 -6.55 -11.48
CA ILE A 65 1.02 -5.53 -10.45
C ILE A 65 -0.38 -4.94 -10.63
N THR A 66 -0.72 -4.55 -11.84
CA THR A 66 -2.00 -3.92 -12.14
C THR A 66 -3.16 -4.90 -11.99
N ALA A 67 -2.96 -6.16 -12.40
CA ALA A 67 -4.00 -7.18 -12.42
C ALA A 67 -4.18 -7.90 -11.08
N ASP A 68 -3.11 -8.12 -10.30
CA ASP A 68 -3.15 -9.01 -9.13
C ASP A 68 -2.58 -8.43 -7.84
N PHE A 69 -1.44 -7.75 -7.89
CA PHE A 69 -0.76 -7.36 -6.65
C PHE A 69 -1.21 -6.02 -6.06
N PHE A 70 -1.85 -5.15 -6.83
CA PHE A 70 -2.35 -3.86 -6.31
C PHE A 70 -3.37 -4.04 -5.16
N THR A 71 -4.19 -5.09 -5.24
CA THR A 71 -5.22 -5.37 -4.23
C THR A 71 -5.41 -6.86 -4.14
N PHE A 72 -5.34 -7.45 -2.95
CA PHE A 72 -5.60 -8.87 -2.75
C PHE A 72 -7.08 -9.11 -2.47
N LYS A 73 -7.65 -10.12 -3.13
CA LYS A 73 -9.02 -10.59 -2.89
C LYS A 73 -8.95 -11.99 -2.29
N ARG A 74 -9.71 -12.25 -1.23
CA ARG A 74 -9.81 -13.58 -0.60
C ARG A 74 -10.92 -14.45 -1.20
N SER A 75 -11.79 -13.84 -2.00
CA SER A 75 -12.90 -14.50 -2.68
C SER A 75 -13.28 -13.73 -3.96
N GLU A 76 -14.20 -14.25 -4.75
CA GLU A 76 -14.65 -13.63 -6.01
C GLU A 76 -15.67 -12.49 -5.83
N TYR A 77 -15.94 -12.05 -4.59
CA TYR A 77 -16.85 -10.92 -4.38
C TYR A 77 -16.26 -9.62 -4.94
N PHE A 78 -17.11 -8.85 -5.60
CA PHE A 78 -16.71 -7.65 -6.34
C PHE A 78 -16.02 -6.57 -5.47
N PHE A 79 -16.47 -6.39 -4.23
CA PHE A 79 -16.04 -5.33 -3.31
C PHE A 79 -15.39 -5.90 -2.05
N ASN A 80 -14.37 -6.74 -2.20
CA ASN A 80 -13.70 -7.39 -1.07
C ASN A 80 -12.17 -7.18 -1.05
N GLY A 81 -11.66 -6.37 -1.98
CA GLY A 81 -10.23 -6.17 -2.14
C GLY A 81 -9.61 -5.53 -0.91
N THR A 82 -8.40 -5.93 -0.56
CA THR A 82 -7.56 -5.29 0.46
C THR A 82 -6.26 -4.84 -0.19
N SER A 83 -5.88 -3.58 -0.03
CA SER A 83 -4.62 -3.05 -0.60
C SER A 83 -3.42 -3.88 -0.18
N SER A 84 -2.42 -3.95 -1.06
CA SER A 84 -1.15 -4.63 -0.79
C SER A 84 -0.50 -4.16 0.51
N ASP A 85 -0.49 -2.84 0.72
CA ASP A 85 0.15 -2.24 1.90
C ASP A 85 -0.54 -2.68 3.19
N MET A 86 -1.87 -2.74 3.19
CA MET A 86 -2.64 -3.25 4.32
C MET A 86 -2.39 -4.74 4.56
N VAL A 87 -2.27 -5.54 3.51
CA VAL A 87 -1.92 -6.97 3.64
C VAL A 87 -0.51 -7.15 4.19
N ILE A 88 0.45 -6.37 3.71
CA ILE A 88 1.82 -6.38 4.22
C ILE A 88 1.82 -5.96 5.69
N GLU A 89 1.24 -4.81 6.03
CA GLU A 89 1.17 -4.36 7.42
C GLU A 89 0.53 -5.42 8.33
N GLN A 90 -0.63 -5.97 7.96
CA GLN A 90 -1.33 -6.95 8.79
C GLN A 90 -0.60 -8.29 8.91
N SER A 91 0.01 -8.77 7.83
CA SER A 91 0.63 -10.10 7.80
C SER A 91 2.07 -10.02 8.30
N PHE A 92 2.86 -9.13 7.72
CA PHE A 92 4.27 -8.97 8.03
C PHE A 92 4.51 -8.32 9.39
N MET A 93 3.84 -7.22 9.74
CA MET A 93 4.08 -6.61 11.05
C MET A 93 3.60 -7.51 12.19
N LYS A 94 2.57 -8.32 11.98
CA LYS A 94 2.18 -9.37 12.95
C LYS A 94 3.29 -10.39 13.14
N CYS A 95 3.88 -10.93 12.07
CA CYS A 95 5.01 -11.85 12.14
C CYS A 95 6.23 -11.22 12.83
N SER A 96 6.59 -9.99 12.45
CA SER A 96 7.70 -9.23 13.05
C SER A 96 7.47 -9.01 14.55
N ARG A 97 6.25 -8.63 14.97
CA ARG A 97 5.91 -8.44 16.39
C ARG A 97 6.00 -9.73 17.19
N MET A 98 5.51 -10.86 16.66
CA MET A 98 5.58 -12.16 17.34
C MET A 98 7.03 -12.61 17.60
N GLN A 99 7.96 -12.25 16.71
CA GLN A 99 9.39 -12.56 16.89
C GLN A 99 10.13 -11.53 17.75
N GLY A 100 9.42 -10.54 18.30
CA GLY A 100 9.97 -9.48 19.12
C GLY A 100 10.73 -8.41 18.34
N GLY A 101 10.35 -8.21 17.06
CA GLY A 101 10.81 -7.14 16.17
C GLY A 101 10.30 -5.76 16.57
N PHE A 102 10.01 -4.90 15.59
CA PHE A 102 9.64 -3.49 15.83
C PHE A 102 8.29 -3.39 16.56
N VAL A 103 8.36 -3.11 17.87
CA VAL A 103 7.21 -2.74 18.71
C VAL A 103 7.44 -1.30 19.16
N TYR A 104 6.37 -0.50 19.16
CA TYR A 104 6.39 0.95 19.40
C TYR A 104 7.37 1.34 20.53
N GLY A 105 8.26 2.31 20.27
CA GLY A 105 9.24 2.82 21.25
C GLY A 105 10.59 2.09 21.32
N ARG A 106 10.85 1.07 20.47
CA ARG A 106 12.17 0.41 20.40
C ARG A 106 13.01 0.96 19.23
N SER A 107 14.21 1.45 19.55
CA SER A 107 15.21 2.02 18.63
C SER A 107 15.66 1.04 17.53
N THR A 108 16.17 1.56 16.40
CA THR A 108 16.87 0.90 15.28
C THR A 108 18.18 0.19 15.67
N LYS A 109 18.21 -0.49 16.83
CA LYS A 109 19.35 -1.32 17.23
C LYS A 109 19.41 -2.56 16.34
N GLU A 110 20.62 -3.00 16.04
CA GLU A 110 20.91 -4.12 15.14
C GLU A 110 20.11 -5.38 15.45
N LYS A 111 19.96 -5.73 16.74
CA LYS A 111 19.15 -6.89 17.18
C LYS A 111 17.67 -6.82 16.76
N ILE A 112 17.11 -5.61 16.65
CA ILE A 112 15.72 -5.40 16.22
C ILE A 112 15.62 -5.49 14.71
N LEU A 113 16.63 -4.98 13.98
CA LEU A 113 16.74 -5.14 12.53
C LEU A 113 16.89 -6.62 12.15
N THR A 114 17.70 -7.40 12.86
CA THR A 114 17.82 -8.84 12.62
C THR A 114 16.47 -9.54 12.78
N LYS A 115 15.71 -9.22 13.82
CA LYS A 115 14.37 -9.79 14.04
C LYS A 115 13.35 -9.36 12.98
N PHE A 116 13.47 -8.15 12.46
CA PHE A 116 12.66 -7.67 11.34
C PHE A 116 12.94 -8.48 10.06
N VAL A 117 14.22 -8.75 9.76
CA VAL A 117 14.64 -9.60 8.63
C VAL A 117 14.17 -11.05 8.80
N VAL A 118 14.27 -11.62 10.01
CA VAL A 118 13.73 -12.97 10.28
C VAL A 118 12.20 -13.01 10.12
N GLY A 119 11.52 -11.93 10.49
CA GLY A 119 10.09 -11.75 10.25
C GLY A 119 9.74 -11.77 8.75
N LEU A 120 10.58 -11.17 7.90
CA LEU A 120 10.42 -11.15 6.44
C LEU A 120 10.49 -12.56 5.86
N LEU A 121 11.47 -13.35 6.31
CA LEU A 121 11.63 -14.75 5.88
C LEU A 121 10.45 -15.62 6.33
N SER A 122 9.89 -15.33 7.50
CA SER A 122 8.79 -16.12 8.08
C SER A 122 7.43 -15.78 7.47
N ALA A 123 7.25 -14.55 6.97
CA ALA A 123 6.05 -14.12 6.26
C ALA A 123 5.94 -14.74 4.85
N ARG A 124 7.02 -15.33 4.32
CA ARG A 124 7.07 -15.99 2.99
C ARG A 124 6.12 -17.20 2.86
N HIS A 125 5.60 -17.72 3.98
CA HIS A 125 4.69 -18.86 4.00
C HIS A 125 3.20 -18.48 3.83
N PHE A 126 2.89 -17.19 3.67
CA PHE A 126 1.56 -16.66 3.35
C PHE A 126 1.50 -16.18 1.90
#